data_AF-A0A087DQP7-F1
#
_entry.id   AF-A0A087DQP7-F1
#
_cell.length_a   1.000
_cell.length_b   1.000
_cell.length_c   1.000
_cell.angle_alpha   90.00
_cell.angle_beta   90.00
_cell.angle_gamma   90.00
#
_symmetry.space_group_name_H-M   'P 1'
#
loop_
_entity.id
_entity.type
_entity.pdbx_description
1 polymer ?
#
loop_
_entity_poly.entity_id
_entity_poly.type
_entity_poly.pdbx_seq_one_letter_code
_entity_poly.pdbx_strand_id
1 'polypeptide(L)' 'MSAGDFTPVWANLAEACKLLGMGPASVKKLGREGVLRFTFAAGQYRFKVADIEHLDERIAQHARDKDAGPRRRKGR' A
#
# COMPACT_ATOMS: atom_id res chain seq x y z
N MET A 1 20.24 0.11 -25.80
CA MET A 1 18.77 0.14 -25.60
C MET A 1 18.55 -0.12 -24.13
N SER A 2 18.29 0.91 -23.31
CA SER A 2 17.90 0.67 -21.92
C SER A 2 16.53 0.00 -21.96
N ALA A 3 16.47 -1.27 -21.57
CA ALA A 3 15.22 -1.90 -21.19
C ALA A 3 14.65 -1.01 -20.08
N GLY A 4 13.71 -0.13 -20.41
CA GLY A 4 12.94 0.56 -19.39
C GLY A 4 12.30 -0.55 -18.59
N ASP A 5 12.75 -0.74 -17.35
CA ASP A 5 12.22 -1.75 -16.44
C ASP A 5 10.71 -1.63 -16.46
N PHE A 6 10.05 -2.60 -17.10
CA PHE A 6 8.61 -2.69 -17.09
C PHE A 6 8.25 -3.15 -15.68
N THR A 7 8.18 -2.21 -14.74
CA THR A 7 7.63 -2.50 -13.42
C THR A 7 6.13 -2.70 -13.63
N PRO A 8 5.60 -3.93 -13.39
CA PRO A 8 4.18 -4.15 -13.50
C PRO A 8 3.47 -3.18 -12.55
N VAL A 9 2.44 -2.49 -13.03
CA VAL A 9 1.70 -1.51 -12.21
C VAL A 9 1.12 -2.15 -10.94
N TRP A 10 0.88 -3.47 -11.00
CA TRP A 10 0.28 -4.26 -9.94
C TRP A 10 1.10 -5.53 -9.67
N ALA A 11 1.46 -5.75 -8.41
CA ALA A 11 2.07 -6.98 -7.91
C ALA A 11 1.01 -7.87 -7.27
N ASN A 12 1.08 -9.18 -7.48
CA ASN A 12 0.24 -10.12 -6.74
C ASN A 12 0.69 -10.22 -5.26
N LEU A 13 -0.10 -10.90 -4.42
CA LEU A 13 0.23 -11.03 -2.99
C LEU A 13 1.62 -11.64 -2.74
N ALA A 14 2.02 -12.66 -3.49
CA ALA A 14 3.31 -13.33 -3.29
C ALA A 14 4.48 -12.42 -3.69
N GLU A 15 4.34 -11.65 -4.76
CA GLU A 15 5.31 -10.63 -5.18
C GLU A 15 5.41 -9.51 -4.15
N ALA A 16 4.28 -8.98 -3.68
CA ALA A 16 4.26 -7.95 -2.64
C ALA A 16 4.94 -8.43 -1.34
N CYS A 17 4.72 -9.68 -0.93
CA CYS A 17 5.43 -10.26 0.22
C CYS A 17 6.95 -10.29 0.00
N LYS A 18 7.42 -10.64 -1.20
CA LYS A 18 8.84 -10.68 -1.54
C LYS A 18 9.46 -9.27 -1.54
N LEU A 19 8.79 -8.31 -2.17
CA LEU A 19 9.25 -6.92 -2.25
C LEU A 19 9.33 -6.25 -0.88
N LEU A 20 8.36 -6.53 0.00
CA LEU A 20 8.30 -5.95 1.33
C LEU A 20 9.10 -6.73 2.39
N GLY A 21 9.51 -7.96 2.08
CA GLY A 21 10.09 -8.87 3.08
C GLY A 21 9.12 -9.21 4.22
N MET A 22 7.81 -9.20 3.96
CA MET A 22 6.76 -9.34 4.97
C MET A 22 5.85 -10.55 4.70
N GLY A 23 5.25 -11.09 5.76
CA GLY A 23 4.24 -12.14 5.66
C GLY A 23 2.93 -11.66 5.01
N PRO A 24 2.14 -12.57 4.41
CA PRO A 24 0.92 -12.23 3.69
C PRO A 24 -0.16 -11.58 4.57
N ALA A 25 -0.17 -11.88 5.87
CA ALA A 25 -1.07 -11.23 6.83
C ALA A 25 -0.75 -9.74 6.99
N SER A 26 0.52 -9.39 7.10
CA SER A 26 0.99 -8.00 7.23
C SER A 26 0.72 -7.19 5.96
N VAL A 27 1.00 -7.75 4.79
CA VAL A 27 0.72 -7.08 3.51
C VAL A 27 -0.78 -6.81 3.35
N LYS A 28 -1.63 -7.80 3.66
CA LYS A 28 -3.09 -7.59 3.65
C LYS A 28 -3.56 -6.57 4.68
N LYS A 29 -2.91 -6.53 5.86
CA LYS A 29 -3.21 -5.52 6.89
C LYS A 29 -2.92 -4.11 6.38
N LEU A 30 -1.74 -3.88 5.79
CA LEU A 30 -1.38 -2.59 5.17
C LEU A 30 -2.36 -2.19 4.07
N GLY A 31 -2.84 -3.16 3.27
CA GLY A 31 -3.89 -2.94 2.29
C GLY A 31 -5.21 -2.50 2.94
N ARG A 32 -5.67 -3.22 3.96
CA ARG A 32 -6.91 -2.92 4.70
C ARG A 32 -6.86 -1.59 5.46
N GLU A 33 -5.69 -1.22 5.97
CA GLU A 33 -5.47 0.06 6.62
C GLU A 33 -5.42 1.22 5.62
N GLY A 34 -5.31 0.94 4.32
CA GLY A 34 -5.25 1.95 3.27
C GLY A 34 -3.84 2.52 3.05
N VAL A 35 -2.81 1.92 3.67
CA VAL A 35 -1.41 2.24 3.42
C VAL A 35 -1.06 1.82 1.99
N LEU A 36 -1.35 0.56 1.62
CA LEU A 36 -1.16 0.05 0.27
C LEU A 36 -2.49 0.07 -0.49
N ARG A 37 -2.52 0.66 -1.69
CA ARG A 37 -3.66 0.47 -2.59
C ARG A 37 -3.65 -0.94 -3.15
N PHE A 38 -4.80 -1.60 -3.05
CA PHE A 38 -5.00 -2.92 -3.59
C PHE A 38 -6.32 -3.01 -4.36
N THR A 39 -6.39 -3.96 -5.28
CA THR A 39 -7.61 -4.40 -5.93
C THR A 39 -7.73 -5.92 -5.80
N PHE A 40 -8.95 -6.42 -5.82
CA PHE A 40 -9.24 -7.85 -5.81
C PHE A 40 -9.88 -8.23 -7.14
N ALA A 41 -9.13 -8.91 -8.00
CA ALA A 41 -9.55 -9.28 -9.34
C ALA A 41 -9.24 -10.74 -9.59
N ALA A 42 -10.18 -11.47 -10.21
CA ALA A 42 -10.05 -12.90 -10.51
C ALA A 42 -9.64 -13.76 -9.30
N GLY A 43 -10.16 -13.46 -8.10
CA GLY A 43 -9.86 -14.21 -6.89
C GLY A 43 -8.49 -13.90 -6.26
N GLN A 44 -7.76 -12.91 -6.76
CA GLN A 44 -6.41 -12.60 -6.33
C GLN A 44 -6.27 -11.14 -5.85
N TYR A 45 -5.48 -10.95 -4.79
CA TYR A 45 -5.07 -9.62 -4.34
C TYR A 45 -3.97 -9.10 -5.25
N ARG A 46 -4.14 -7.86 -5.71
CA ARG A 46 -3.15 -7.11 -6.49
C ARG A 46 -2.87 -5.78 -5.80
N PHE A 47 -1.61 -5.47 -5.57
CA PHE A 47 -1.14 -4.29 -4.87
C PHE A 47 -0.40 -3.37 -5.83
N LYS A 48 -0.59 -2.06 -5.69
CA LYS A 48 0.08 -1.11 -6.57
C LYS A 48 1.58 -1.08 -6.25
N VAL A 49 2.43 -1.34 -7.24
CA VAL A 49 3.89 -1.44 -7.03
C VAL A 49 4.49 -0.13 -6.53
N ALA A 50 4.05 1.01 -7.07
CA ALA A 50 4.49 2.32 -6.59
C ALA A 50 4.24 2.53 -5.08
N ASP A 51 3.15 1.98 -4.52
CA ASP A 51 2.89 2.10 -3.09
C ASP A 51 3.79 1.18 -2.25
N ILE A 52 4.28 0.07 -2.86
CA ILE A 52 5.24 -0.85 -2.25
C ILE A 52 6.66 -0.25 -2.26
N GLU A 53 7.06 0.34 -3.39
CA GLU A 53 8.38 0.99 -3.54
C GLU A 53 8.51 2.23 -2.64
N HIS A 54 7.41 2.98 -2.47
CA HIS A 54 7.35 4.17 -1.61
C HIS A 54 6.63 3.87 -0.29
N LEU A 55 6.81 2.66 0.28
CA LEU A 55 6.09 2.23 1.49
C LEU A 55 6.26 3.22 2.65
N ASP A 56 7.47 3.71 2.90
CA ASP A 56 7.74 4.62 4.01
C ASP A 56 6.97 5.94 3.87
N GLU A 57 6.91 6.49 2.65
CA GLU A 57 6.12 7.69 2.35
C GLU A 57 4.62 7.42 2.52
N ARG A 58 4.15 6.23 2.13
CA ARG A 58 2.75 5.81 2.32
C ARG A 58 2.40 5.65 3.79
N ILE A 59 3.29 5.07 4.60
CA ILE A 59 3.12 4.95 6.05
C ILE A 59 3.09 6.33 6.69
N ALA A 60 4.02 7.22 6.34
CA ALA A 60 4.07 8.58 6.87
C ALA A 60 2.81 9.39 6.49
N GLN A 61 2.36 9.28 5.23
CA GLN A 61 1.13 9.93 4.78
C GLN A 61 -0.10 9.35 5.50
N HIS A 62 -0.19 8.03 5.64
CA HIS A 62 -1.29 7.38 6.36
C HIS A 62 -1.33 7.78 7.84
N ALA A 63 -0.17 7.86 8.49
CA ALA A 63 -0.05 8.34 9.86
C ALA A 63 -0.54 9.78 9.97
N ARG A 64 -0.12 10.67 9.07
CA ARG A 64 -0.61 12.06 9.01
C ARG A 64 -2.12 12.15 8.79
N ASP A 65 -2.68 11.34 7.90
CA ASP A 65 -4.12 11.32 7.62
C ASP A 65 -4.92 10.79 8.83
N LYS A 66 -4.36 9.84 9.60
CA LYS A 66 -4.97 9.35 10.85
C LYS A 66 -4.83 10.32 12.02
N ASP A 67 -3.68 10.96 12.18
CA ASP A 67 -3.48 12.03 13.16
C ASP A 67 -4.34 13.27 12.83
N ALA A 68 -4.63 13.49 11.54
CA ALA A 68 -5.58 14.50 11.09
C ALA A 68 -7.06 14.11 11.30
N GLY A 69 -7.35 12.90 11.82
CA GLY A 69 -8.70 12.44 12.18
C GLY A 69 -9.34 13.26 13.29
N PRO A 70 -10.69 13.34 13.31
CA PRO A 70 -11.38 14.61 13.12
C PRO A 70 -10.85 15.67 14.07
N ARG A 71 -10.42 16.83 13.54
CA ARG A 71 -10.33 18.05 14.36
C ARG A 71 -11.61 18.11 15.17
N ARG A 72 -11.49 17.91 16.49
CA ARG A 72 -12.52 18.21 17.47
C ARG A 72 -13.21 19.47 16.97
N ARG A 73 -14.47 19.34 16.57
CA ARG A 73 -15.37 20.48 16.42
C ARG A 73 -15.62 21.00 17.84
N LYS A 74 -14.57 21.57 18.44
CA LYS A 74 -14.62 22.34 19.66
C LYS A 74 -15.08 23.72 19.21
N GLY A 75 -16.39 23.90 19.19
CA GLY A 75 -17.01 25.16 18.78
C GLY A 75 -18.47 25.00 18.43
N ARG A 76 -19.32 24.79 19.44
CA ARG A 76 -20.16 25.85 20.01
C ARG A 76 -20.85 25.35 21.27
#